data_AF-A0A3D4QZ87-F1
#
_entry.id   AF-A0A3D4QZ87-F1
#
_cell.length_a   1.000
_cell.length_b   1.000
_cell.length_c   1.000
_cell.angle_alpha   90.00
_cell.angle_beta   90.00
_cell.angle_gamma   90.00
#
_symmetry.space_group_name_H-M   'P 1'
#
loop_
_entity.id
_entity.type
_entity.pdbx_description
1 polymer ?
#
loop_
_entity_poly.entity_id
_entity_poly.type
_entity_poly.pdbx_seq_one_letter_code
_entity_poly.pdbx_strand_id
1 'polypeptide(L)'
;MSKKTVGVITNNNSDILEVLKGSCADIVVMKPEEIKLYELDSMYSIAILGGTEEKPLLFRPRERVIIEKLLQSGKKIFSEYCGSIGNIYCAPPESTRFDRLVFCAEDIKVDFVEVGDILDEQCNTRIKPYANACSGNRPILQYAKLKAHSKTIVDKKLLSEISNRALWFDDPKNLLVCCFRICNFAEARFSPMMKWRAIVKFIASWLCNEDVNVSVKAPYELRPYDESIS
;
A
#
# COMPACT_ATOMS: atom_id res chain seq x y z
N MET A 1 1.44 -19.43 -21.73
CA MET A 1 0.63 -18.75 -20.70
C MET A 1 0.40 -17.33 -21.18
N SER A 2 -0.84 -16.82 -21.20
CA SER A 2 -1.06 -15.42 -21.55
C SER A 2 -0.44 -14.54 -20.47
N LYS A 3 0.17 -13.43 -20.87
CA LYS A 3 0.69 -12.42 -19.95
C LYS A 3 -0.49 -11.88 -19.15
N LYS A 4 -0.35 -11.78 -17.82
CA LYS A 4 -1.42 -11.25 -16.95
C LYS A 4 -1.42 -9.73 -17.06
N THR A 5 -2.61 -9.13 -17.12
CA THR A 5 -2.75 -7.68 -17.17
C THR A 5 -3.20 -7.14 -15.81
N VAL A 6 -2.49 -6.17 -15.27
CA VAL A 6 -2.86 -5.44 -14.05
C VAL A 6 -3.38 -4.06 -14.44
N GLY A 7 -4.62 -3.75 -14.03
CA GLY A 7 -5.18 -2.41 -14.15
C GLY A 7 -4.68 -1.52 -13.02
N VAL A 8 -4.11 -0.35 -13.33
CA VAL A 8 -3.67 0.62 -12.33
C VAL A 8 -4.53 1.87 -12.45
N ILE A 9 -5.20 2.24 -11.36
CA ILE A 9 -6.04 3.43 -11.26
C ILE A 9 -5.27 4.46 -10.44
N THR A 10 -4.84 5.55 -11.07
CA THR A 10 -4.06 6.60 -10.39
C THR A 10 -4.09 7.93 -11.14
N ASN A 11 -3.81 9.03 -10.44
CA ASN A 11 -3.71 10.35 -11.05
C ASN A 11 -2.30 10.65 -11.56
N ASN A 12 -1.24 10.24 -10.85
CA ASN A 12 0.13 10.59 -11.24
C ASN A 12 1.03 9.37 -11.25
N ASN A 13 2.25 9.56 -11.72
CA ASN A 13 3.26 8.52 -11.63
C ASN A 13 3.72 8.33 -10.18
N SER A 14 4.26 7.14 -9.86
CA SER A 14 4.75 6.80 -8.53
C SER A 14 5.78 5.67 -8.56
N ASP A 15 6.54 5.51 -7.49
CA ASP A 15 7.51 4.41 -7.36
C ASP A 15 6.83 3.05 -7.51
N ILE A 16 5.64 2.86 -6.91
CA ILE A 16 4.88 1.60 -7.05
C ILE A 16 4.45 1.35 -8.49
N LEU A 17 4.01 2.38 -9.22
CA LEU A 17 3.65 2.22 -10.64
C LEU A 17 4.88 1.81 -11.48
N GLU A 18 6.05 2.40 -11.22
CA GLU A 18 7.29 2.00 -11.90
C GLU A 18 7.72 0.56 -11.55
N VAL A 19 7.56 0.14 -10.30
CA VAL A 19 7.76 -1.26 -9.89
C VAL A 19 6.83 -2.21 -10.66
N LEU A 20 5.55 -1.86 -10.78
CA LEU A 20 4.59 -2.68 -11.52
C LEU A 20 4.92 -2.73 -13.02
N LYS A 21 5.31 -1.61 -13.64
CA LYS A 21 5.74 -1.58 -15.05
C LYS A 21 7.01 -2.42 -15.30
N GLY A 22 7.89 -2.51 -14.31
CA GLY A 22 9.09 -3.37 -14.36
C GLY A 22 8.80 -4.86 -14.12
N SER A 23 7.57 -5.24 -13.76
CA SER A 23 7.18 -6.64 -13.58
C SER A 23 6.90 -7.35 -14.91
N CYS A 24 6.73 -8.67 -14.90
CA CYS A 24 6.37 -9.42 -16.11
C CYS A 24 4.88 -9.38 -16.46
N ALA A 25 4.07 -8.58 -15.75
CA ALA A 25 2.69 -8.30 -16.11
C ALA A 25 2.58 -7.17 -17.16
N ASP A 26 1.51 -7.18 -17.95
CA ASP A 26 1.10 -6.01 -18.74
C ASP A 26 0.39 -5.00 -17.83
N ILE A 27 0.75 -3.73 -17.91
CA ILE A 27 0.17 -2.67 -17.07
C ILE A 27 -0.69 -1.75 -17.92
N VAL A 28 -1.96 -1.61 -17.52
CA VAL A 28 -2.89 -0.64 -18.13
C VAL A 28 -3.21 0.42 -17.09
N VAL A 29 -2.81 1.66 -17.35
CA VAL A 29 -3.04 2.79 -16.45
C VAL A 29 -4.30 3.55 -16.87
N MET A 30 -5.16 3.87 -15.91
CA MET A 30 -6.39 4.62 -16.10
C MET A 30 -6.50 5.73 -15.05
N LYS A 31 -7.10 6.86 -15.42
CA LYS A 31 -7.53 7.85 -14.42
C LYS A 31 -8.76 7.34 -13.66
N PRO A 32 -8.95 7.74 -12.39
CA PRO A 32 -10.12 7.34 -11.61
C PRO A 32 -11.45 7.59 -12.33
N GLU A 33 -11.60 8.71 -13.03
CA GLU A 33 -12.81 9.12 -13.74
C GLU A 33 -13.01 8.45 -15.13
N GLU A 34 -12.03 7.69 -15.60
CA GLU A 34 -12.05 7.05 -16.92
C GLU A 34 -12.35 5.56 -16.85
N ILE A 35 -12.51 4.99 -15.65
CA ILE A 35 -12.64 3.54 -15.49
C ILE A 35 -13.96 3.01 -16.05
N LYS A 36 -13.90 1.84 -16.67
CA LYS A 36 -15.06 1.13 -17.19
C LYS A 36 -15.04 -0.32 -16.72
N LEU A 37 -16.23 -0.83 -16.42
CA LEU A 37 -16.38 -2.19 -15.88
C LEU A 37 -15.82 -3.25 -16.83
N TYR A 38 -16.14 -3.20 -18.12
CA TYR A 38 -15.69 -4.22 -19.08
C TYR A 38 -14.17 -4.24 -19.26
N GLU A 39 -13.51 -3.07 -19.16
CA GLU A 39 -12.04 -2.96 -19.24
C GLU A 39 -11.43 -3.59 -17.99
N LEU A 40 -11.87 -3.16 -16.80
CA LEU A 40 -11.35 -3.67 -15.52
C LEU A 40 -11.67 -5.15 -15.25
N ASP A 41 -12.82 -5.64 -15.71
CA ASP A 41 -13.22 -7.04 -15.51
C ASP A 41 -12.31 -8.01 -16.29
N SER A 42 -11.80 -7.58 -17.45
CA SER A 42 -10.83 -8.34 -18.24
C SER A 42 -9.44 -8.40 -17.61
N MET A 43 -9.12 -7.52 -16.66
CA MET A 43 -7.83 -7.48 -15.99
C MET A 43 -7.71 -8.61 -14.97
N TYR A 44 -6.48 -9.09 -14.75
CA TYR A 44 -6.21 -10.10 -13.74
C TYR A 44 -6.42 -9.57 -12.31
N SER A 45 -5.91 -8.38 -12.04
CA SER A 45 -6.01 -7.69 -10.75
C SER A 45 -5.97 -6.17 -10.96
N ILE A 46 -6.26 -5.42 -9.88
CA ILE A 46 -6.39 -3.97 -9.91
C ILE A 46 -5.56 -3.37 -8.78
N ALA A 47 -4.80 -2.33 -9.08
CA ALA A 47 -4.13 -1.49 -8.08
C ALA A 47 -4.74 -0.08 -8.14
N ILE A 48 -5.22 0.40 -7.00
CA ILE A 48 -5.69 1.77 -6.82
C ILE A 48 -4.59 2.50 -6.05
N LEU A 49 -3.91 3.45 -6.69
CA LEU A 49 -2.80 4.21 -6.12
C LEU A 49 -3.26 5.65 -5.85
N GLY A 50 -3.95 5.84 -4.72
CA GLY A 50 -4.50 7.13 -4.30
C GLY A 50 -3.50 8.03 -3.59
N GLY A 51 -2.32 7.53 -3.21
CA GLY A 51 -1.31 8.28 -2.45
C GLY A 51 -0.55 9.33 -3.26
N THR A 52 -0.77 9.41 -4.57
CA THR A 52 -0.12 10.38 -5.45
C THR A 52 -0.64 11.82 -5.28
N GLU A 53 -1.68 12.01 -4.46
CA GLU A 53 -2.31 13.29 -4.16
C GLU A 53 -2.30 13.54 -2.65
N GLU A 54 -2.51 14.79 -2.23
CA GLU A 54 -2.59 15.14 -0.80
C GLU A 54 -3.86 14.54 -0.15
N LYS A 55 -4.98 14.60 -0.86
CA LYS A 55 -6.27 14.07 -0.40
C LYS A 55 -6.42 12.60 -0.83
N PRO A 56 -7.03 11.76 0.01
CA PRO A 56 -7.26 10.37 -0.33
C PRO A 56 -8.19 10.26 -1.52
N LEU A 57 -7.99 9.23 -2.34
CA LEU A 57 -8.84 9.00 -3.49
C LEU A 57 -10.27 8.70 -3.01
N LEU A 58 -11.23 9.42 -3.57
CA LEU A 58 -12.65 9.18 -3.40
C LEU A 58 -13.29 8.99 -4.77
N PHE A 59 -13.73 7.77 -5.05
CA PHE A 59 -14.49 7.48 -6.25
C PHE A 59 -15.84 8.21 -6.21
N ARG A 60 -16.31 8.68 -7.36
CA ARG A 60 -17.69 9.15 -7.47
C ARG A 60 -18.62 7.93 -7.44
N PRO A 61 -19.92 8.11 -7.21
CA PRO A 61 -20.85 6.99 -7.05
C PRO A 61 -20.80 5.98 -8.21
N ARG A 62 -20.61 6.44 -9.45
CA ARG A 62 -20.54 5.59 -10.63
C ARG A 62 -19.33 4.66 -10.61
N GLU A 63 -18.15 5.21 -10.37
CA GLU A 63 -16.90 4.44 -10.32
C GLU A 63 -16.89 3.52 -9.10
N ARG A 64 -17.45 3.99 -7.97
CA ARG A 64 -17.60 3.19 -6.75
C ARG A 64 -18.39 1.90 -7.01
N VAL A 65 -19.51 1.99 -7.73
CA VAL A 65 -20.33 0.82 -8.10
C VAL A 65 -19.54 -0.19 -8.95
N ILE A 66 -18.64 0.29 -9.83
CA ILE A 66 -17.78 -0.58 -10.65
C ILE A 66 -16.81 -1.36 -9.75
N ILE A 67 -16.11 -0.66 -8.86
CA ILE A 67 -15.15 -1.28 -7.93
C ILE A 67 -15.85 -2.31 -7.01
N GLU A 68 -17.04 -2.01 -6.49
CA GLU A 68 -17.77 -2.96 -5.65
C GLU A 68 -18.18 -4.23 -6.40
N LYS A 69 -18.63 -4.10 -7.66
CA LYS A 69 -18.96 -5.27 -8.48
C LYS A 69 -17.75 -6.16 -8.70
N LEU A 70 -16.58 -5.56 -8.92
CA LEU A 70 -15.32 -6.30 -9.11
C LEU A 70 -14.86 -6.95 -7.80
N LEU A 71 -15.01 -6.28 -6.66
CA LEU A 71 -14.74 -6.90 -5.35
C LEU A 71 -15.65 -8.10 -5.09
N GLN A 72 -16.94 -7.96 -5.37
CA GLN A 72 -17.94 -9.03 -5.22
C GLN A 72 -17.70 -10.21 -6.17
N SER A 73 -17.11 -9.98 -7.35
CA SER A 73 -16.74 -11.06 -8.27
C SER A 73 -15.43 -11.79 -7.88
N GLY A 74 -14.79 -11.38 -6.79
CA GLY A 74 -13.53 -11.96 -6.32
C GLY A 74 -12.28 -11.37 -6.97
N LYS A 75 -12.39 -10.26 -7.71
CA LYS A 75 -11.23 -9.58 -8.31
C LYS A 75 -10.25 -9.16 -7.22
N LYS A 76 -8.96 -9.44 -7.40
CA LYS A 76 -7.92 -8.96 -6.48
C LYS A 76 -7.72 -7.46 -6.65
N ILE A 77 -7.91 -6.71 -5.57
CA ILE A 77 -7.77 -5.26 -5.56
C ILE A 77 -6.82 -4.84 -4.43
N PHE A 78 -5.74 -4.16 -4.78
CA PHE A 78 -4.94 -3.38 -3.84
C PHE A 78 -5.48 -1.95 -3.82
N SER A 79 -5.68 -1.39 -2.63
CA SER A 79 -6.20 -0.04 -2.47
C SER A 79 -5.34 0.77 -1.51
N GLU A 80 -4.60 1.70 -2.07
CA GLU A 80 -3.77 2.64 -1.33
C GLU A 80 -4.47 4.00 -1.19
N TYR A 81 -4.49 4.49 0.04
CA TYR A 81 -4.90 5.85 0.42
C TYR A 81 -6.25 6.24 -0.21
N CYS A 82 -7.20 5.32 -0.16
CA CYS A 82 -8.57 5.49 -0.64
C CYS A 82 -9.52 5.68 0.54
N GLY A 83 -10.27 6.78 0.56
CA GLY A 83 -11.11 7.14 1.70
C GLY A 83 -12.37 6.29 1.86
N SER A 84 -12.76 5.55 0.81
CA SER A 84 -13.89 4.63 0.83
C SER A 84 -13.70 3.48 -0.17
N ILE A 85 -13.66 2.24 0.33
CA ILE A 85 -13.60 1.03 -0.48
C ILE A 85 -14.19 -0.18 0.30
N GLY A 86 -14.92 -1.07 -0.38
CA GLY A 86 -15.72 -2.10 0.30
C GLY A 86 -16.60 -1.52 1.41
N ASN A 87 -16.53 -2.12 2.60
CA ASN A 87 -17.22 -1.60 3.78
C ASN A 87 -16.45 -0.49 4.51
N ILE A 88 -15.21 -0.20 4.08
CA ILE A 88 -14.31 0.71 4.79
C ILE A 88 -14.61 2.15 4.44
N TYR A 89 -14.69 2.97 5.48
CA TYR A 89 -14.71 4.42 5.41
C TYR A 89 -13.68 4.95 6.38
N CYS A 90 -12.96 6.00 5.97
CA CYS A 90 -11.90 6.57 6.76
C CYS A 90 -12.21 8.01 7.21
N ALA A 91 -11.68 8.37 8.37
CA ALA A 91 -11.61 9.73 8.83
C ALA A 91 -10.68 10.58 7.92
N PRO A 92 -10.77 11.91 7.98
CA PRO A 92 -9.86 12.81 7.27
C PRO A 92 -8.38 12.50 7.54
N PRO A 93 -7.48 12.84 6.61
CA PRO A 93 -6.07 12.52 6.75
C PRO A 93 -5.39 13.18 7.95
N GLU A 94 -4.41 12.49 8.53
CA GLU A 94 -3.59 12.99 9.63
C GLU A 94 -2.10 12.66 9.44
N SER A 95 -1.25 13.51 10.02
CA SER A 95 0.20 13.33 9.97
C SER A 95 0.64 12.17 10.86
N THR A 96 1.64 11.42 10.39
CA THR A 96 2.18 10.26 11.10
C THR A 96 3.47 10.57 11.88
N ARG A 97 3.82 11.85 12.03
CA ARG A 97 5.06 12.33 12.69
C ARG A 97 5.37 11.64 14.03
N PHE A 98 4.34 11.36 14.83
CA PHE A 98 4.49 10.76 16.17
C PHE A 98 4.07 9.29 16.24
N ASP A 99 3.66 8.72 15.11
CA ASP A 99 3.30 7.32 15.01
C ASP A 99 4.46 6.52 14.40
N ARG A 100 4.46 5.22 14.67
CA ARG A 100 5.41 4.25 14.13
C ARG A 100 4.64 3.11 13.51
N LEU A 101 4.96 2.75 12.27
CA LEU A 101 4.41 1.56 11.63
C LEU A 101 5.12 0.33 12.17
N VAL A 102 4.34 -0.66 12.58
CA VAL A 102 4.82 -1.91 13.17
C VAL A 102 4.35 -3.06 12.28
N PHE A 103 5.26 -3.98 11.96
CA PHE A 103 4.90 -5.24 11.30
C PHE A 103 4.25 -6.20 12.29
N CYS A 104 3.03 -6.62 11.99
CA CYS A 104 2.18 -7.38 12.91
C CYS A 104 1.87 -8.79 12.43
N ALA A 105 1.96 -9.12 11.13
CA ALA A 105 1.50 -10.42 10.62
C ALA A 105 2.40 -11.60 11.05
N GLU A 106 1.78 -12.68 11.50
CA GLU A 106 2.47 -13.93 11.92
C GLU A 106 2.40 -15.01 10.82
N ASP A 107 1.32 -14.99 10.03
CA ASP A 107 1.00 -15.95 8.98
C ASP A 107 1.46 -15.50 7.58
N ILE A 108 1.88 -14.24 7.43
CA ILE A 108 2.40 -13.67 6.20
C ILE A 108 3.91 -13.52 6.33
N LYS A 109 4.66 -14.22 5.49
CA LYS A 109 6.11 -14.10 5.40
C LYS A 109 6.48 -12.98 4.43
N VAL A 110 7.23 -12.00 4.92
CA VAL A 110 7.86 -10.96 4.12
C VAL A 110 9.35 -11.03 4.40
N ASP A 111 10.16 -11.19 3.34
CA ASP A 111 11.61 -11.33 3.50
C ASP A 111 12.21 -10.16 4.28
N PHE A 112 13.18 -10.43 5.16
CA PHE A 112 13.87 -9.43 5.99
C PHE A 112 12.99 -8.66 7.01
N VAL A 113 11.71 -9.02 7.16
CA VAL A 113 10.78 -8.39 8.10
C VAL A 113 10.26 -9.40 9.11
N GLU A 114 10.37 -9.07 10.38
CA GLU A 114 9.92 -9.87 11.51
C GLU A 114 8.78 -9.19 12.27
N VAL A 115 7.96 -9.98 12.96
CA VAL A 115 6.92 -9.46 13.86
C VAL A 115 7.54 -8.50 14.88
N GLY A 116 6.92 -7.33 15.00
CA GLY A 116 7.35 -6.27 15.90
C GLY A 116 8.33 -5.28 15.28
N ASP A 117 8.83 -5.52 14.07
CA ASP A 117 9.71 -4.58 13.39
C ASP A 117 9.03 -3.23 13.18
N ILE A 118 9.78 -2.16 13.47
CA ILE A 118 9.36 -0.79 13.24
C ILE A 118 9.86 -0.33 11.86
N LEU A 119 8.93 0.17 11.07
CA LEU A 119 9.11 0.68 9.72
C LEU A 119 8.82 2.18 9.77
N ASP A 120 9.82 3.02 9.50
CA ASP A 120 9.68 4.46 9.49
C ASP A 120 9.37 4.95 8.06
N GLU A 121 8.37 5.81 7.94
CA GLU A 121 7.90 6.39 6.68
C GLU A 121 8.15 7.91 6.58
N GLN A 122 9.00 8.45 7.48
CA GLN A 122 9.51 9.83 7.44
C GLN A 122 8.43 10.92 7.27
N CYS A 123 7.59 11.11 8.32
CA CYS A 123 6.57 12.17 8.35
C CYS A 123 5.56 12.12 7.18
N ASN A 124 4.90 10.97 7.02
CA ASN A 124 3.88 10.75 6.00
C ASN A 124 2.48 11.24 6.44
N THR A 125 1.48 10.91 5.63
CA THR A 125 0.05 11.08 5.89
C THR A 125 -0.67 9.73 5.85
N ARG A 126 -1.57 9.52 6.82
CA ARG A 126 -2.47 8.37 6.86
C ARG A 126 -3.92 8.80 6.92
N ILE A 127 -4.81 7.90 6.52
CA ILE A 127 -6.24 7.92 6.83
C ILE A 127 -6.55 6.83 7.85
N LYS A 128 -7.51 7.07 8.75
CA LYS A 128 -7.86 6.10 9.79
C LYS A 128 -9.21 5.48 9.48
N PRO A 129 -9.31 4.15 9.32
CA PRO A 129 -10.60 3.55 9.12
C PRO A 129 -11.43 3.65 10.41
N TYR A 130 -12.76 3.75 10.26
CA TYR A 130 -13.66 3.60 11.40
C TYR A 130 -13.69 2.13 11.84
N ALA A 131 -13.56 1.87 13.14
CA ALA A 131 -13.39 0.51 13.67
C ALA A 131 -14.56 -0.44 13.32
N ASN A 132 -15.79 0.08 13.24
CA ASN A 132 -16.99 -0.67 12.86
C ASN A 132 -17.08 -1.00 11.36
N ALA A 133 -16.22 -0.39 10.54
CA ALA A 133 -16.17 -0.50 9.10
C ALA A 133 -15.01 -1.39 8.61
N CYS A 134 -14.29 -2.04 9.53
CA CYS A 134 -13.14 -2.91 9.24
C CYS A 134 -13.39 -4.34 9.71
N SER A 135 -12.84 -5.30 8.97
CA SER A 135 -12.81 -6.70 9.41
C SER A 135 -12.09 -6.89 10.75
N GLY A 136 -12.32 -8.01 11.44
CA GLY A 136 -11.56 -8.39 12.64
C GLY A 136 -10.15 -8.93 12.35
N ASN A 137 -9.72 -8.96 11.08
CA ASN A 137 -8.49 -9.61 10.64
C ASN A 137 -7.24 -8.97 11.25
N ARG A 138 -6.23 -9.80 11.51
CA ARG A 138 -4.94 -9.30 11.98
C ARG A 138 -4.28 -8.45 10.87
N PRO A 139 -3.80 -7.24 11.18
CA PRO A 139 -3.13 -6.41 10.20
C PRO A 139 -1.72 -6.91 9.87
N ILE A 140 -1.25 -6.57 8.67
CA ILE A 140 0.15 -6.71 8.25
C ILE A 140 0.97 -5.59 8.87
N LEU A 141 0.49 -4.35 8.74
CA LEU A 141 1.10 -3.17 9.33
C LEU A 141 0.08 -2.42 10.17
N GLN A 142 0.51 -1.97 11.34
CA GLN A 142 -0.31 -1.13 12.22
C GLN A 142 0.51 0.00 12.81
N TYR A 143 -0.09 1.18 12.92
CA TYR A 143 0.52 2.28 13.64
C TYR A 143 0.41 2.12 15.15
N ALA A 144 1.45 2.56 15.85
CA ALA A 144 1.46 2.68 17.29
C ALA A 144 2.27 3.90 17.74
N LYS A 145 1.87 4.50 18.86
CA LYS A 145 2.65 5.55 19.54
C LYS A 145 3.64 4.90 20.47
N LEU A 146 4.91 4.84 20.07
CA LEU A 146 5.95 4.09 20.75
C LEU A 146 7.20 4.96 21.02
N LYS A 147 7.91 4.66 22.10
CA LYS A 147 9.24 5.19 22.40
C LYS A 147 10.36 4.21 21.98
N ALA A 148 10.14 3.48 20.88
CA ALA A 148 11.04 2.45 20.37
C ALA A 148 11.52 2.80 18.96
N HIS A 149 12.73 2.34 18.61
CA HIS A 149 13.39 2.75 17.36
C HIS A 149 13.38 1.68 16.27
N SER A 150 13.46 0.39 16.63
CA SER A 150 13.62 -0.70 15.66
C SER A 150 12.66 -1.87 15.84
N LYS A 151 12.26 -2.19 17.07
CA LYS A 151 11.38 -3.32 17.37
C LYS A 151 10.48 -3.04 18.56
N THR A 152 9.32 -3.67 18.60
CA THR A 152 8.36 -3.64 19.71
C THR A 152 7.70 -5.01 19.89
N ILE A 153 7.04 -5.21 21.02
CA ILE A 153 6.18 -6.37 21.25
C ILE A 153 4.81 -6.10 20.60
N VAL A 154 4.30 -7.07 19.86
CA VAL A 154 2.95 -7.04 19.28
C VAL A 154 2.03 -7.82 20.23
N ASP A 155 1.31 -7.09 21.08
CA ASP A 155 0.37 -7.66 22.04
C ASP A 155 -1.09 -7.44 21.62
N LYS A 156 -2.03 -8.03 22.37
CA LYS A 156 -3.47 -7.88 22.13
C LYS A 156 -3.95 -6.43 22.23
N LYS A 157 -3.27 -5.61 23.05
CA LYS A 157 -3.63 -4.21 23.26
C LYS A 157 -3.29 -3.37 22.03
N LEU A 158 -2.12 -3.59 21.43
CA LEU A 158 -1.76 -2.98 20.15
C LEU A 158 -2.82 -3.39 19.12
N LEU A 159 -3.06 -4.68 18.95
CA LEU A 159 -3.97 -5.20 17.90
C LEU A 159 -5.46 -4.83 18.10
N SER A 160 -5.89 -4.48 19.32
CA SER A 160 -7.27 -4.05 19.57
C SER A 160 -7.62 -2.68 18.99
N GLU A 161 -6.62 -1.86 18.67
CA GLU A 161 -6.81 -0.52 18.09
C GLU A 161 -7.05 -0.58 16.57
N ILE A 162 -8.23 -1.07 16.16
CA ILE A 162 -8.60 -1.29 14.75
C ILE A 162 -8.38 -0.03 13.89
N SER A 163 -8.70 1.15 14.41
CA SER A 163 -8.55 2.42 13.68
C SER A 163 -7.08 2.82 13.39
N ASN A 164 -6.10 2.09 13.93
CA ASN A 164 -4.68 2.32 13.67
C ASN A 164 -4.09 1.38 12.62
N ARG A 165 -4.90 0.50 12.02
CA ARG A 165 -4.45 -0.38 10.94
C ARG A 165 -3.97 0.42 9.74
N ALA A 166 -2.87 -0.06 9.16
CA ALA A 166 -2.17 0.62 8.08
C ALA A 166 -2.13 -0.21 6.81
N LEU A 167 -1.89 -1.53 6.92
CA LEU A 167 -1.93 -2.47 5.79
C LEU A 167 -2.58 -3.77 6.25
N TRP A 168 -3.66 -4.23 5.61
CA TRP A 168 -4.32 -5.49 5.96
C TRP A 168 -5.18 -6.04 4.81
N PHE A 169 -5.42 -7.35 4.82
CA PHE A 169 -6.48 -7.96 4.01
C PHE A 169 -7.82 -7.77 4.71
N ASP A 170 -8.77 -7.13 4.03
CA ASP A 170 -10.10 -6.93 4.57
C ASP A 170 -11.03 -8.12 4.27
N ASP A 171 -12.33 -7.96 4.55
CA ASP A 171 -13.36 -8.93 4.19
C ASP A 171 -14.22 -8.34 3.07
N PRO A 172 -14.12 -8.85 1.84
CA PRO A 172 -13.50 -10.13 1.45
C PRO A 172 -11.96 -10.08 1.27
N LYS A 173 -11.30 -11.24 1.42
CA LYS A 173 -9.82 -11.38 1.42
C LYS A 173 -9.12 -11.01 0.10
N ASN A 174 -9.86 -10.78 -0.97
CA ASN A 174 -9.35 -10.26 -2.24
C ASN A 174 -9.13 -8.73 -2.24
N LEU A 175 -9.40 -8.05 -1.12
CA LEU A 175 -9.10 -6.63 -0.91
C LEU A 175 -7.91 -6.45 0.05
N LEU A 176 -6.81 -5.90 -0.46
CA LEU A 176 -5.66 -5.47 0.35
C LEU A 176 -5.68 -3.95 0.50
N VAL A 177 -5.81 -3.47 1.73
CA VAL A 177 -6.01 -2.05 2.03
C VAL A 177 -4.75 -1.46 2.63
N CYS A 178 -4.31 -0.33 2.09
CA CYS A 178 -3.23 0.49 2.61
C CYS A 178 -3.75 1.89 2.95
N CYS A 179 -3.72 2.24 4.23
CA CYS A 179 -4.28 3.48 4.77
C CYS A 179 -3.27 4.63 4.85
N PHE A 180 -2.13 4.52 4.19
CA PHE A 180 -1.10 5.55 4.11
C PHE A 180 -0.52 5.62 2.71
N ARG A 181 0.22 6.70 2.43
CA ARG A 181 0.78 6.96 1.10
C ARG A 181 2.07 6.18 0.92
N ILE A 182 2.00 4.97 0.36
CA ILE A 182 3.16 4.13 0.07
C ILE A 182 3.69 4.33 -1.36
N CYS A 183 2.91 4.99 -2.23
CA CYS A 183 3.17 5.08 -3.66
C CYS A 183 4.58 5.56 -4.00
N ASN A 184 5.15 6.46 -3.19
CA ASN A 184 6.47 7.06 -3.39
C ASN A 184 7.46 6.68 -2.28
N PHE A 185 7.47 5.42 -1.84
CA PHE A 185 8.31 4.97 -0.72
C PHE A 185 9.82 5.25 -0.89
N ALA A 186 10.34 5.28 -2.12
CA ALA A 186 11.75 5.54 -2.39
C ALA A 186 12.02 7.04 -2.34
N GLU A 187 11.22 7.85 -3.05
CA GLU A 187 11.33 9.31 -3.03
C GLU A 187 11.07 9.89 -1.63
N ALA A 188 10.10 9.32 -0.89
CA ALA A 188 9.76 9.68 0.48
C ALA A 188 10.73 9.11 1.54
N ARG A 189 11.79 8.41 1.10
CA ARG A 189 12.91 7.95 1.95
C ARG A 189 12.47 7.05 3.10
N PHE A 190 11.54 6.15 2.83
CA PHE A 190 11.10 5.19 3.82
C PHE A 190 12.27 4.32 4.30
N SER A 191 12.31 4.03 5.60
CA SER A 191 13.43 3.39 6.28
C SER A 191 12.97 2.29 7.24
N PRO A 192 13.68 1.17 7.38
CA PRO A 192 14.82 0.75 6.57
C PRO A 192 14.40 0.37 5.15
N MET A 193 15.10 0.87 4.13
CA MET A 193 14.74 0.68 2.71
C MET A 193 14.64 -0.79 2.32
N MET A 194 15.48 -1.66 2.88
CA MET A 194 15.45 -3.11 2.61
C MET A 194 14.09 -3.72 2.99
N LYS A 195 13.54 -3.36 4.16
CA LYS A 195 12.26 -3.86 4.64
C LYS A 195 11.10 -3.29 3.83
N TRP A 196 11.17 -2.02 3.46
CA TRP A 196 10.16 -1.39 2.61
C TRP A 196 10.13 -1.98 1.20
N ARG A 197 11.29 -2.27 0.61
CA ARG A 197 11.36 -3.03 -0.65
C ARG A 197 10.72 -4.41 -0.53
N ALA A 198 10.89 -5.09 0.60
CA ALA A 198 10.23 -6.38 0.83
C ALA A 198 8.70 -6.27 0.98
N ILE A 199 8.20 -5.22 1.65
CA ILE A 199 6.76 -4.94 1.74
C ILE A 199 6.17 -4.62 0.36
N VAL A 200 6.83 -3.76 -0.43
CA VAL A 200 6.40 -3.42 -1.79
C VAL A 200 6.46 -4.66 -2.69
N LYS A 201 7.51 -5.48 -2.56
CA LYS A 201 7.64 -6.77 -3.26
C LYS A 201 6.46 -7.68 -2.95
N PHE A 202 6.08 -7.80 -1.68
CA PHE A 202 4.92 -8.58 -1.25
C PHE A 202 3.63 -8.09 -1.93
N ILE A 203 3.36 -6.79 -1.91
CA ILE A 203 2.16 -6.19 -2.53
C ILE A 203 2.15 -6.45 -4.05
N ALA A 204 3.24 -6.15 -4.74
CA ALA A 204 3.35 -6.31 -6.17
C ALA A 204 3.25 -7.78 -6.59
N SER A 205 3.90 -8.68 -5.85
CA SER A 205 3.85 -10.12 -6.11
C SER A 205 2.45 -10.70 -5.89
N TRP A 206 1.70 -10.19 -4.90
CA TRP A 206 0.30 -10.57 -4.70
C TRP A 206 -0.61 -10.10 -5.84
N LEU A 207 -0.41 -8.86 -6.31
CA LEU A 207 -1.13 -8.30 -7.46
C LEU A 207 -0.87 -9.08 -8.75
N CYS A 208 0.40 -9.32 -9.09
CA CYS A 208 0.79 -9.99 -10.34
C CYS A 208 0.72 -11.54 -10.24
N ASN A 209 0.65 -12.08 -9.02
CA ASN A 209 0.69 -13.52 -8.74
C ASN A 209 1.93 -14.20 -9.35
N GLU A 210 3.07 -13.58 -9.13
CA GLU A 210 4.41 -13.96 -9.59
C GLU A 210 5.44 -13.21 -8.75
N ASP A 211 6.70 -13.64 -8.77
CA ASP A 211 7.75 -12.95 -8.03
C ASP A 211 8.13 -11.65 -8.75
N VAL A 212 7.97 -10.51 -8.07
CA VAL A 212 8.29 -9.20 -8.64
C VAL A 212 9.62 -8.69 -8.09
N ASN A 213 10.50 -8.22 -8.97
CA ASN A 213 11.71 -7.52 -8.55
C ASN A 213 11.42 -6.04 -8.30
N VAL A 214 11.82 -5.54 -7.13
CA VAL A 214 11.64 -4.13 -6.75
C VAL A 214 12.94 -3.37 -7.03
N SER A 215 13.04 -2.81 -8.23
CA SER A 215 14.14 -1.93 -8.63
C SER A 215 13.66 -0.48 -8.68
N VAL A 216 13.83 0.24 -7.58
CA VAL A 216 13.61 1.68 -7.50
C VAL A 216 14.96 2.40 -7.43
N LYS A 217 15.08 3.51 -8.16
CA LYS A 217 16.29 4.34 -8.14
C LYS A 217 16.51 4.81 -6.70
N ALA A 218 17.72 4.59 -6.18
CA ALA A 218 18.06 5.10 -4.85
C ALA A 218 17.98 6.63 -4.85
N PRO A 219 17.45 7.26 -3.79
CA PRO A 219 17.34 8.73 -3.73
C PRO A 219 18.69 9.45 -3.68
N TYR A 220 19.80 8.72 -3.52
CA TYR A 220 21.16 9.22 -3.62
C TYR A 220 22.07 8.26 -4.41
N GLU A 221 22.91 8.85 -5.26
CA GLU A 221 24.18 8.27 -5.67
C GLU A 221 25.23 8.82 -4.71
N LEU A 222 25.91 7.95 -3.95
CA LEU A 222 27.08 8.38 -3.19
C LEU A 222 28.14 8.81 -4.21
N ARG A 223 28.28 10.12 -4.43
CA ARG A 223 29.42 10.64 -5.17
C ARG A 223 30.63 10.58 -4.24
N PRO A 224 31.76 9.99 -4.67
CA PRO A 224 32.98 10.08 -3.91
C PRO A 224 33.31 11.54 -3.63
N TYR A 225 33.89 11.81 -2.46
CA TYR A 225 34.35 13.14 -2.07
C TYR A 225 35.33 13.66 -3.13
N ASP A 226 35.06 14.86 -3.64
CA ASP A 226 35.89 15.52 -4.65
C ASP A 226 36.80 16.55 -3.95
N GLU A 227 38.08 16.21 -3.81
CA GLU A 227 39.10 17.06 -3.19
C GLU A 227 39.40 18.34 -4.01
N SER A 228 38.91 18.46 -5.25
CA SER A 228 39.14 19.65 -6.09
C SER A 228 38.21 20.84 -5.80
N ILE A 229 37.24 20.67 -4.90
CA ILE A 229 36.22 21.68 -4.54
C ILE A 229 36.57 22.40 -3.21
N SER A 230 37.75 22.14 -2.62
CA SER A 230 38.24 22.81 -1.41
C SER A 230 39.33 23.85 -1.67
#